data_AF-A0A292S0U2-F1
#
_entry.id   AF-A0A292S0U2-F1
#
_cell.length_a   1.000
_cell.length_b   1.000
_cell.length_c   1.000
_cell.angle_alpha   90.00
_cell.angle_beta   90.00
_cell.angle_gamma   90.00
#
_symmetry.space_group_name_H-M   'P 1'
#
loop_
_entity.id
_entity.type
_entity.pdbx_description
1 polymer ?
#
loop_
_entity_poly.entity_id
_entity_poly.type
_entity_poly.pdbx_seq_one_letter_code
_entity_poly.pdbx_strand_id
1 'polypeptide(L)'
;MKLKIRYENKYQILEVNSEEMWVSLSLEGDENLTQEEKEAMIQEAFEEQFNRPEYNSWHKFNRHRGNLKRQFRKDDEEPDESDGIDTVADNSQEEERNGQYEYEALCQQIRKALKSEYADVIIAVCLDDMTPEEYALKNGLKRDAVYKRLQRAKKKMREIF
;
A
#
# COMPACT_ATOMS: atom_id res chain seq x y z
N MET A 1 15.45 -30.35 -21.95
CA MET A 1 14.79 -29.60 -23.04
C MET A 1 15.57 -28.34 -23.38
N LYS A 2 15.43 -27.82 -24.62
CA LYS A 2 16.04 -26.54 -25.04
C LYS A 2 14.96 -25.44 -25.03
N LEU A 3 15.01 -24.57 -24.04
CA LEU A 3 14.03 -23.49 -23.87
C LEU A 3 14.48 -22.22 -24.59
N LYS A 4 13.59 -21.61 -25.39
CA LYS A 4 13.83 -20.32 -26.04
C LYS A 4 13.33 -19.19 -25.14
N ILE A 5 14.26 -18.35 -24.71
CA ILE A 5 13.99 -17.19 -23.83
C ILE A 5 14.28 -15.91 -24.61
N ARG A 6 13.39 -14.93 -24.52
CA ARG A 6 13.60 -13.59 -25.07
C ARG A 6 14.27 -12.70 -24.02
N TYR A 7 15.52 -12.34 -24.27
CA TYR A 7 16.26 -11.37 -23.47
C TYR A 7 16.46 -10.08 -24.28
N GLU A 8 15.90 -8.98 -23.79
CA GLU A 8 15.71 -7.72 -24.53
C GLU A 8 15.03 -7.95 -25.89
N ASN A 9 15.80 -7.86 -26.98
CA ASN A 9 15.35 -8.05 -28.36
C ASN A 9 15.94 -9.29 -29.02
N LYS A 10 16.62 -10.16 -28.27
CA LYS A 10 17.29 -11.35 -28.80
C LYS A 10 16.76 -12.62 -28.14
N TYR A 11 16.63 -13.67 -28.92
CA TYR A 11 16.32 -15.01 -28.41
C TYR A 11 17.61 -15.72 -28.04
N GLN A 12 17.64 -16.31 -26.85
CA GLN A 12 18.69 -17.18 -26.37
C GLN A 12 18.10 -18.57 -26.10
N ILE A 13 18.93 -19.60 -26.27
CA ILE A 13 18.53 -20.98 -26.02
C ILE A 13 19.25 -21.43 -24.75
N LEU A 14 18.47 -21.85 -23.76
CA LEU A 14 18.98 -22.39 -22.50
C LEU A 14 18.64 -23.87 -22.42
N GLU A 15 19.58 -24.68 -21.92
CA GLU A 15 19.32 -26.08 -21.62
C GLU A 15 18.80 -26.20 -20.19
N VAL A 16 17.59 -26.72 -20.04
CA VAL A 16 16.87 -26.80 -18.77
C VAL A 16 16.18 -28.15 -18.60
N ASN A 17 15.94 -28.52 -17.35
CA ASN A 17 15.20 -29.72 -16.99
C ASN A 17 13.69 -29.50 -17.23
N SER A 18 13.06 -30.40 -17.99
CA SER A 18 11.63 -30.32 -18.32
C SER A 18 10.73 -30.52 -17.10
N GLU A 19 11.12 -31.36 -16.15
CA GLU A 19 10.31 -31.65 -14.96
C GLU A 19 10.26 -30.46 -14.00
N GLU A 20 11.41 -29.82 -13.78
CA GLU A 20 11.51 -28.62 -12.94
C GLU A 20 10.71 -27.44 -13.52
N MET A 21 10.76 -27.27 -14.85
CA MET A 21 10.00 -26.22 -15.53
C MET A 21 8.50 -26.48 -15.51
N TRP A 22 8.07 -27.74 -15.63
CA TRP A 22 6.67 -28.12 -15.54
C TRP A 22 6.06 -27.74 -14.18
N VAL A 23 6.78 -28.03 -13.10
CA VAL A 23 6.39 -27.63 -11.74
C VAL A 23 6.42 -26.12 -11.57
N SER A 24 7.48 -25.46 -12.07
CA SER A 24 7.66 -24.00 -11.93
C SER A 24 6.57 -23.20 -12.64
N LEU A 25 6.09 -23.68 -13.78
CA LEU A 25 5.00 -23.07 -14.54
C LEU A 25 3.61 -23.51 -14.06
N SER A 26 3.53 -24.35 -13.02
CA SER A 26 2.27 -24.85 -12.45
C SER A 26 1.33 -25.45 -13.51
N LEU A 27 1.89 -26.19 -14.47
CA LEU A 27 1.13 -26.79 -15.55
C LEU A 27 0.41 -28.05 -15.06
N GLU A 28 -0.90 -28.11 -15.28
CA GLU A 28 -1.71 -29.30 -15.08
C GLU A 28 -1.81 -30.07 -16.40
N GLY A 29 -1.56 -31.38 -16.39
CA GLY A 29 -1.65 -32.20 -17.60
C GLY A 29 -1.86 -33.68 -17.28
N ASP A 30 -2.52 -34.38 -18.19
CA ASP A 30 -2.78 -35.82 -18.10
C ASP A 30 -1.47 -36.63 -18.13
N GLU A 31 -1.43 -37.73 -17.36
CA GLU A 31 -0.27 -38.65 -17.30
C GLU A 31 0.11 -39.28 -18.67
N ASN A 32 -0.77 -39.19 -19.68
CA ASN A 32 -0.60 -39.75 -21.02
C ASN A 32 0.03 -38.80 -22.05
N LEU A 33 0.45 -37.59 -21.67
CA LEU A 33 1.13 -36.67 -22.58
C LEU A 33 2.54 -37.16 -22.92
N THR A 34 2.87 -37.18 -24.21
CA THR A 34 4.23 -37.49 -24.68
C THR A 34 5.22 -36.41 -24.24
N GLN A 35 6.50 -36.77 -24.12
CA GLN A 35 7.53 -35.83 -23.66
C GLN A 35 7.64 -34.60 -24.58
N GLU A 36 7.44 -34.77 -25.88
CA GLU A 36 7.46 -33.67 -26.86
C GLU A 36 6.30 -32.69 -26.67
N GLU A 37 5.09 -33.19 -26.38
CA GLU A 37 3.92 -32.36 -26.09
C GLU A 37 4.12 -31.56 -24.80
N LYS A 38 4.74 -32.17 -23.78
CA LYS A 38 5.06 -31.48 -22.53
C LYS A 38 6.06 -30.35 -22.75
N GLU A 39 7.11 -30.60 -23.54
CA GLU A 39 8.11 -29.58 -23.87
C GLU A 39 7.50 -28.42 -24.69
N ALA A 40 6.56 -28.72 -25.59
CA ALA A 40 5.82 -27.70 -26.35
C ALA A 40 4.95 -26.82 -25.44
N MET A 41 4.19 -27.42 -24.52
CA MET A 41 3.36 -26.70 -23.54
C MET A 41 4.20 -25.80 -22.62
N ILE A 42 5.34 -26.31 -22.14
CA ILE A 42 6.28 -25.51 -21.34
C ILE A 42 6.75 -24.29 -22.14
N GLN A 43 7.10 -24.48 -23.41
CA GLN A 43 7.59 -23.39 -24.25
C GLN A 43 6.51 -22.34 -24.53
N GLU A 44 5.26 -22.77 -24.76
CA GLU A 44 4.11 -21.89 -24.98
C GLU A 44 3.77 -21.06 -23.73
N ALA A 45 3.65 -21.72 -22.57
CA ALA A 45 3.39 -21.05 -21.30
C ALA A 45 4.52 -20.06 -20.93
N PHE A 46 5.77 -20.44 -21.18
CA PHE A 46 6.90 -19.55 -20.94
C PHE A 46 6.90 -18.34 -21.89
N GLU A 47 6.52 -18.54 -23.16
CA GLU A 47 6.42 -17.46 -24.13
C GLU A 47 5.30 -16.48 -23.77
N GLU A 48 4.15 -17.00 -23.34
CA GLU A 48 3.03 -16.19 -22.86
C GLU A 48 3.39 -15.42 -21.59
N GLN A 49 4.07 -16.03 -20.63
CA GLN A 49 4.28 -15.37 -19.33
C GLN A 49 5.50 -14.44 -19.33
N PHE A 50 6.58 -14.82 -20.01
CA PHE A 50 7.89 -14.18 -19.85
C PHE A 50 8.48 -13.58 -21.13
N ASN A 51 8.13 -14.09 -22.32
CA ASN A 51 8.66 -13.55 -23.59
C ASN A 51 7.82 -12.42 -24.20
N ARG A 52 6.76 -11.95 -23.50
CA ARG A 52 5.97 -10.81 -23.96
C ARG A 52 6.87 -9.58 -24.19
N PRO A 53 6.67 -8.83 -25.29
CA PRO A 53 7.46 -7.62 -25.58
C PRO A 53 7.37 -6.58 -24.46
N GLU A 54 6.27 -6.59 -23.71
CA GLU A 54 5.99 -5.67 -22.62
C GLU A 54 6.71 -6.05 -21.32
N TYR A 55 6.91 -7.35 -21.07
CA TYR A 55 7.48 -7.87 -19.81
C TYR A 55 8.97 -7.50 -19.66
N ASN A 56 9.71 -7.42 -20.77
CA ASN A 56 11.11 -7.00 -20.76
C ASN A 56 11.32 -5.48 -20.58
N SER A 57 10.24 -4.72 -20.35
CA SER A 57 10.32 -3.30 -20.03
C SER A 57 10.70 -3.03 -18.58
N TRP A 58 10.82 -4.06 -17.72
CA TRP A 58 11.17 -3.86 -16.31
C TRP A 58 12.49 -3.11 -16.12
N HIS A 59 13.57 -3.52 -16.80
CA HIS A 59 14.83 -2.80 -16.75
C HIS A 59 14.73 -1.40 -17.38
N LYS A 60 13.94 -1.22 -18.45
CA LYS A 60 13.72 0.09 -19.07
C LYS A 60 12.99 1.05 -18.12
N PHE A 61 12.00 0.55 -17.39
CA PHE A 61 11.18 1.33 -16.46
C PHE A 61 11.93 1.63 -15.15
N ASN A 62 12.75 0.69 -14.68
CA ASN A 62 13.46 0.82 -13.42
C ASN A 62 14.91 1.32 -13.54
N ARG A 63 15.44 1.54 -14.76
CA ARG A 63 16.82 2.03 -15.01
C ARG A 63 17.18 3.31 -14.24
N HIS A 64 16.16 4.11 -13.91
CA HIS A 64 16.33 5.40 -13.24
C HIS A 64 15.67 5.44 -11.85
N ARG A 65 15.16 4.33 -11.32
CA ARG A 65 14.70 4.30 -9.92
C ARG A 65 15.91 4.46 -8.99
N GLY A 66 15.85 5.43 -8.10
CA GLY A 66 16.92 5.74 -7.14
C GLY A 66 17.99 6.72 -7.66
N ASN A 67 17.95 7.12 -8.93
CA ASN A 67 18.82 8.19 -9.42
C ASN A 67 18.14 9.54 -9.15
N LEU A 68 18.57 10.21 -8.09
CA LEU A 68 18.16 11.57 -7.78
C LEU A 68 18.63 12.49 -8.92
N LYS A 69 17.71 13.26 -9.50
CA LYS A 69 18.06 14.23 -10.53
C LYS A 69 18.86 15.34 -9.85
N ARG A 70 20.16 15.41 -10.13
CA ARG A 70 20.96 16.60 -9.80
C ARG A 70 20.35 17.81 -10.48
N GLN A 71 20.29 18.93 -9.76
CA GLN A 71 19.84 20.21 -10.31
C GLN A 71 20.72 20.57 -11.52
N PHE A 72 20.12 21.11 -12.58
CA PHE A 72 20.86 21.58 -13.75
C PHE A 72 21.72 22.79 -13.34
N ARG A 73 23.03 22.75 -13.62
CA ARG A 73 23.97 23.85 -13.31
C ARG A 73 24.57 24.44 -14.58
N LYS A 74 24.94 25.72 -14.52
CA LYS A 74 25.77 26.38 -15.54
C LYS A 74 27.25 26.08 -15.26
N ASP A 75 28.08 26.11 -16.30
CA ASP A 75 29.50 25.72 -16.22
C ASP A 75 30.35 26.58 -15.26
N ASP A 76 29.86 27.76 -14.88
CA ASP A 76 30.59 28.74 -14.05
C ASP A 76 30.36 28.57 -12.53
N GLU A 77 29.60 27.57 -12.10
CA GLU A 77 29.22 27.34 -10.70
C GLU A 77 30.08 26.23 -10.06
N GLU A 78 30.49 26.42 -8.79
CA GLU A 78 31.27 25.42 -8.05
C GLU A 78 30.55 24.06 -7.98
N PRO A 79 31.28 22.92 -7.93
CA PRO A 79 30.66 21.60 -7.95
C PRO A 79 29.68 21.38 -6.80
N ASP A 80 28.53 20.73 -7.09
CA ASP A 80 27.57 20.34 -6.05
C ASP A 80 28.13 19.14 -5.30
N GLU A 81 28.55 19.36 -4.07
CA GLU A 81 28.92 18.26 -3.18
C GLU A 81 27.70 17.61 -2.50
N SER A 82 26.49 18.13 -2.69
CA SER A 82 25.29 17.48 -2.16
C SER A 82 25.00 16.17 -2.90
N ASP A 83 24.65 15.14 -2.13
CA ASP A 83 24.27 13.82 -2.61
C ASP A 83 22.86 13.78 -3.22
N GLY A 84 22.17 14.92 -3.26
CA GLY A 84 20.81 15.09 -3.76
C GLY A 84 19.73 14.61 -2.80
N ILE A 85 20.07 14.14 -1.59
CA ILE A 85 19.08 13.62 -0.63
C ILE A 85 18.07 14.70 -0.21
N ASP A 86 18.51 15.95 -0.15
CA ASP A 86 17.69 17.13 0.12
C ASP A 86 16.60 17.38 -0.94
N THR A 87 16.68 16.73 -2.11
CA THR A 87 15.63 16.81 -3.15
C THR A 87 14.49 15.83 -2.91
N VAL A 88 14.64 14.88 -1.99
CA VAL A 88 13.59 13.96 -1.58
C VAL A 88 12.78 14.60 -0.47
N ALA A 89 11.45 14.67 -0.64
CA ALA A 89 10.57 15.15 0.41
C ALA A 89 10.65 14.22 1.63
N ASP A 90 10.89 14.79 2.81
CA ASP A 90 10.81 14.06 4.06
C ASP A 90 9.34 13.83 4.42
N ASN A 91 8.87 12.63 4.06
CA ASN A 91 7.52 12.16 4.32
C ASN A 91 7.40 11.38 5.63
N SER A 92 8.44 11.35 6.47
CA SER A 92 8.40 10.64 7.76
C SER A 92 7.23 11.07 8.66
N GLN A 93 6.78 12.32 8.53
CA GLN A 93 5.66 12.87 9.28
C GLN A 93 4.31 12.81 8.53
N GLU A 94 4.24 12.23 7.33
CA GLU A 94 2.96 12.14 6.59
C GLU A 94 1.93 11.29 7.33
N GLU A 95 2.35 10.17 7.93
CA GLU A 95 1.47 9.30 8.69
C GLU A 95 0.88 10.01 9.92
N GLU A 96 1.72 10.76 10.66
CA GLU A 96 1.27 11.55 11.82
C GLU A 96 0.31 12.67 11.40
N ARG A 97 0.60 13.38 10.31
CA ARG A 97 -0.30 14.43 9.76
C ARG A 97 -1.62 13.84 9.29
N ASN A 98 -1.60 12.71 8.57
CA ASN A 98 -2.80 12.04 8.11
C ASN A 98 -3.66 11.57 9.28
N GLY A 99 -3.06 10.98 10.32
CA GLY A 99 -3.78 10.59 11.53
C GLY A 99 -4.49 11.76 12.21
N GLN A 100 -3.84 12.94 12.29
CA GLN A 100 -4.46 14.15 12.83
C GLN A 100 -5.63 14.64 11.96
N TYR A 101 -5.48 14.64 10.64
CA TYR A 101 -6.56 15.05 9.74
C TYR A 101 -7.77 14.11 9.79
N GLU A 102 -7.54 12.80 9.87
CA GLU A 102 -8.61 11.81 10.02
C GLU A 102 -9.35 11.96 11.35
N TYR A 103 -8.60 12.13 12.46
CA TYR A 103 -9.18 12.39 13.77
C TYR A 103 -10.02 13.68 13.79
N GLU A 104 -9.50 14.78 13.24
CA GLU A 104 -10.21 16.05 13.20
C GLU A 104 -11.46 15.97 12.33
N ALA A 105 -11.37 15.31 11.17
CA ALA A 105 -12.50 15.08 10.29
C ALA A 105 -13.61 14.29 11.00
N LEU A 106 -13.28 13.22 11.72
CA LEU A 106 -14.22 12.44 12.52
C LEU A 106 -14.87 13.29 13.62
N CYS A 107 -14.08 14.07 14.36
CA CYS A 107 -14.59 14.98 15.38
C CYS A 107 -15.59 16.01 14.80
N GLN A 108 -15.28 16.58 13.64
CA GLN A 108 -16.17 17.52 12.96
C GLN A 108 -17.46 16.85 12.48
N GLN A 109 -17.40 15.63 11.95
CA GLN A 109 -18.59 14.87 11.56
C GLN A 109 -19.50 14.58 12.77
N ILE A 110 -18.93 14.14 13.89
CA ILE A 110 -19.67 13.85 15.12
C ILE A 110 -20.33 15.13 15.66
N ARG A 111 -19.61 16.27 15.68
CA ARG A 111 -20.15 17.56 16.12
C ARG A 111 -21.24 18.13 15.21
N LYS A 112 -21.23 17.81 13.91
CA LYS A 112 -22.32 18.16 12.98
C LYS A 112 -23.56 17.30 13.20
N ALA A 113 -23.38 16.03 13.52
CA ALA A 113 -24.47 15.06 13.71
C ALA A 113 -25.18 15.18 15.07
N LEU A 114 -24.46 15.57 16.12
CA LEU A 114 -24.94 15.59 17.51
C LEU A 114 -24.89 16.99 18.13
N LYS A 115 -25.72 17.23 19.16
CA LYS A 115 -25.55 18.43 20.00
C LYS A 115 -24.22 18.35 20.76
N SER A 116 -23.56 19.49 20.99
CA SER A 116 -22.24 19.59 21.63
C SER A 116 -22.09 18.68 22.86
N GLU A 117 -23.05 18.75 23.80
CA GLU A 117 -23.00 17.97 25.05
C GLU A 117 -22.92 16.44 24.87
N TYR A 118 -23.41 15.90 23.75
CA TYR A 118 -23.35 14.48 23.42
C TYR A 118 -22.13 14.15 22.57
N ALA A 119 -21.76 15.04 21.66
CA ALA A 119 -20.58 14.90 20.81
C ALA A 119 -19.30 14.84 21.66
N ASP A 120 -19.15 15.76 22.60
CA ASP A 120 -17.94 15.88 23.42
C ASP A 120 -17.73 14.64 24.32
N VAL A 121 -18.82 14.05 24.83
CA VAL A 121 -18.77 12.80 25.62
C VAL A 121 -18.38 11.60 24.76
N ILE A 122 -18.89 11.51 23.52
CA ILE A 122 -18.53 10.41 22.61
C ILE A 122 -17.09 10.53 22.12
N ILE A 123 -16.65 11.73 21.78
CA ILE A 123 -15.27 11.96 21.32
C ILE A 123 -14.31 11.54 22.44
N ALA A 124 -14.54 12.02 23.66
CA ALA A 124 -13.66 11.68 24.78
C ALA A 124 -13.64 10.19 25.11
N VAL A 125 -14.77 9.49 25.06
CA VAL A 125 -14.84 8.07 25.47
C VAL A 125 -14.47 7.11 24.34
N CYS A 126 -14.78 7.43 23.08
CA CYS A 126 -14.60 6.52 21.94
C CYS A 126 -13.40 6.89 21.05
N LEU A 127 -12.95 8.14 21.03
CA LEU A 127 -11.79 8.58 20.25
C LEU A 127 -10.56 8.84 21.12
N ASP A 128 -10.75 9.39 22.33
CA ASP A 128 -9.65 9.70 23.26
C ASP A 128 -9.42 8.62 24.33
N ASP A 129 -10.14 7.47 24.24
CA ASP A 129 -10.10 6.34 25.18
C ASP A 129 -10.25 6.70 26.67
N MET A 130 -10.86 7.85 26.99
CA MET A 130 -11.11 8.25 28.37
C MET A 130 -12.22 7.42 29.00
N THR A 131 -12.07 7.09 30.28
CA THR A 131 -13.18 6.49 31.00
C THR A 131 -14.30 7.51 31.25
N PRO A 132 -15.58 7.10 31.27
CA PRO A 132 -16.68 7.99 31.63
C PRO A 132 -16.54 8.63 33.02
N GLU A 133 -15.77 8.00 33.91
CA GLU A 133 -15.49 8.48 35.27
C GLU A 133 -14.48 9.64 35.26
N GLU A 134 -13.38 9.50 34.51
CA GLU A 134 -12.39 10.57 34.32
C GLU A 134 -13.01 11.78 33.61
N TYR A 135 -13.87 11.54 32.61
CA TYR A 135 -14.60 12.61 31.94
C TYR A 135 -15.54 13.36 32.91
N ALA A 136 -16.21 12.63 33.80
CA ALA A 136 -17.10 13.21 34.79
C ALA A 136 -16.33 14.09 35.80
N LEU A 137 -15.17 13.62 36.28
CA LEU A 137 -14.29 14.36 37.19
C LEU A 137 -13.74 15.63 36.53
N LYS A 138 -13.25 15.53 35.28
CA LYS A 138 -12.69 16.66 34.53
C LYS A 138 -13.70 17.78 34.28
N ASN A 139 -14.98 17.43 34.09
CA ASN A 139 -16.05 18.38 33.80
C ASN A 139 -16.95 18.71 35.01
N GLY A 140 -16.66 18.17 36.20
CA GLY A 140 -17.48 18.38 37.40
C GLY A 140 -18.91 17.82 37.28
N LEU A 141 -19.13 16.81 36.45
CA LEU A 141 -20.44 16.21 36.18
C LEU A 141 -20.68 14.96 37.05
N LYS A 142 -21.94 14.63 37.29
CA LYS A 142 -22.31 13.34 37.90
C LYS A 142 -22.09 12.20 36.91
N ARG A 143 -21.50 11.10 37.38
CA ARG A 143 -21.26 9.86 36.61
C ARG A 143 -22.50 9.38 35.84
N ASP A 144 -23.66 9.36 36.50
CA ASP A 144 -24.92 8.93 35.88
C ASP A 144 -25.37 9.82 34.72
N ALA A 145 -25.08 11.12 34.80
CA ALA A 145 -25.42 12.06 33.74
C ALA A 145 -24.56 11.81 32.50
N VAL A 146 -23.26 11.55 32.70
CA VAL A 146 -22.32 11.19 31.62
C VAL A 146 -22.74 9.87 30.96
N TYR A 147 -23.09 8.85 31.75
CA TYR A 147 -23.54 7.57 31.21
C TYR A 147 -24.83 7.69 30.39
N LYS A 148 -25.81 8.46 30.88
CA LYS A 148 -27.05 8.74 30.12
C LYS A 148 -26.78 9.50 28.82
N ARG A 149 -25.85 10.46 28.84
CA ARG A 149 -25.42 11.18 27.63
C ARG A 149 -24.76 10.25 26.63
N LEU A 150 -23.82 9.42 27.07
CA LEU A 150 -23.14 8.41 26.25
C LEU A 150 -24.15 7.45 25.58
N GLN A 151 -25.10 6.90 26.34
CA GLN A 151 -26.10 5.96 25.81
C GLN A 151 -26.99 6.60 24.73
N ARG A 152 -27.46 7.84 24.97
CA ARG A 152 -28.26 8.58 23.98
C ARG A 152 -27.44 8.91 22.74
N ALA A 153 -26.19 9.28 22.91
CA ALA A 153 -25.30 9.61 21.83
C ALA A 153 -25.00 8.36 20.97
N LYS A 154 -24.73 7.20 21.58
CA LYS A 154 -24.54 5.91 20.87
C LYS A 154 -25.75 5.50 20.06
N LYS A 155 -26.96 5.67 20.63
CA LYS A 155 -28.21 5.39 19.92
C LYS A 155 -28.35 6.26 18.65
N LYS A 156 -28.08 7.55 18.77
CA LYS A 156 -28.16 8.50 17.65
C LYS A 156 -27.09 8.25 16.59
N MET A 157 -25.87 7.90 17.00
CA MET A 157 -24.81 7.55 16.05
C MET A 157 -25.21 6.35 15.19
N ARG A 158 -25.84 5.32 15.79
CA ARG A 158 -26.36 4.15 15.06
C ARG A 158 -27.51 4.47 14.08
N GLU A 159 -28.22 5.58 14.29
CA GLU A 159 -29.28 6.01 13.37
C GLU A 159 -28.72 6.80 12.18
N ILE A 160 -27.51 7.36 12.31
CA ILE A 160 -26.87 8.25 11.33
C ILE A 160 -25.81 7.49 10.50
N PHE A 161 -25.09 6.57 11.14
CA PHE A 161 -24.05 5.70 10.58
C PHE A 161 -24.47 4.24 10.72
#